data_AF-A0A7J6WY19-F1
#
_entry.id   AF-A0A7J6WY19-F1
#
_cell.length_a   1.000
_cell.length_b   1.000
_cell.length_c   1.000
_cell.angle_alpha   90.00
_cell.angle_beta   90.00
_cell.angle_gamma   90.00
#
_symmetry.space_group_name_H-M   'P 1'
#
loop_
_entity.id
_entity.type
_entity.pdbx_description
1 polymer ?
#
loop_
_entity_poly.entity_id
_entity_poly.type
_entity_poly.pdbx_seq_one_letter_code
_entity_poly.pdbx_strand_id
1 'polypeptide(L)' 'IRGDQQPLVHKDELKVAWEIFTPLLHKIDKGELKPLPYKPGSRGPAEADELLAKAGYMQTHGYIWIPPTL' A
#
# COMPACT_ATOMS: atom_id res chain seq x y z
N ILE A 1 25.38 -21.60 -4.13
CA ILE A 1 24.90 -20.20 -4.10
C ILE A 1 25.26 -19.58 -5.44
N ARG A 2 24.28 -19.22 -6.29
CA ARG A 2 24.53 -18.85 -7.70
C ARG A 2 24.91 -17.38 -7.92
N GLY A 3 25.08 -16.59 -6.86
CA GLY A 3 25.50 -15.19 -6.96
C GLY A 3 24.50 -14.28 -7.70
N ASP A 4 23.28 -14.76 -7.93
CA ASP A 4 22.24 -14.02 -8.62
C ASP A 4 21.60 -13.01 -7.67
N GLN A 5 21.82 -11.73 -7.96
CA GLN A 5 21.33 -10.60 -7.17
C GLN A 5 20.04 -9.99 -7.72
N GLN A 6 19.47 -10.54 -8.80
CA GLN A 6 18.20 -10.06 -9.35
C GLN A 6 17.03 -10.01 -8.36
N PRO A 7 16.85 -10.95 -7.39
CA PRO A 7 15.77 -10.86 -6.42
C PRO A 7 16.10 -9.97 -5.21
N LEU A 8 17.24 -9.27 -5.20
CA LEU A 8 17.69 -8.46 -4.08
C LEU A 8 17.51 -6.96 -4.38
N VAL A 9 17.02 -6.23 -3.38
CA VAL A 9 16.91 -4.77 -3.44
C VAL A 9 18.32 -4.16 -3.47
N HIS A 10 18.57 -3.27 -4.44
CA HIS A 10 19.86 -2.60 -4.54
C HIS A 10 19.99 -1.48 -3.49
N LYS A 11 21.23 -1.09 -3.16
CA LYS A 11 21.49 -0.03 -2.15
C LYS A 11 20.79 1.30 -2.49
N ASP A 12 20.75 1.63 -3.77
CA ASP A 12 20.17 2.90 -4.23
C ASP A 12 18.64 2.90 -4.13
N GLU A 13 17.99 1.77 -4.45
CA GLU A 13 16.55 1.58 -4.29
C GLU A 13 16.14 1.69 -2.82
N LEU A 14 16.93 1.08 -1.92
CA LEU A 14 16.71 1.18 -0.49
C LEU A 14 16.80 2.63 0.00
N LYS A 15 17.81 3.39 -0.49
CA LYS A 15 17.97 4.80 -0.12
C LYS A 15 16.76 5.64 -0.57
N VAL A 16 16.32 5.48 -1.81
CA VAL A 16 15.17 6.22 -2.35
C VAL A 16 13.87 5.85 -1.62
N ALA A 17 13.66 4.57 -1.30
CA ALA A 17 12.51 4.15 -0.51
C ALA A 17 12.48 4.86 0.86
N TRP A 18 13.61 4.91 1.56
CA TRP A 18 13.70 5.65 2.82
C TRP A 18 13.47 7.15 2.63
N GLU A 19 14.02 7.79 1.60
CA GLU A 19 13.78 9.22 1.34
C GLU A 19 12.29 9.55 1.14
N ILE A 20 11.53 8.67 0.49
CA ILE A 20 10.08 8.83 0.28
C ILE A 20 9.30 8.67 1.58
N PHE A 21 9.58 7.64 2.38
CA PHE A 21 8.73 7.26 3.53
C PHE A 21 9.16 7.89 4.86
N THR A 22 10.45 8.20 5.07
CA THR A 22 10.97 8.76 6.33
C THR A 22 10.21 10.01 6.82
N PRO A 23 9.93 11.04 5.99
CA PRO A 23 9.23 12.22 6.49
C PRO A 23 7.80 11.92 6.95
N LEU A 24 7.15 10.92 6.34
CA LEU A 24 5.82 10.46 6.77
C LEU A 24 5.91 9.71 8.11
N LEU A 25 6.87 8.80 8.25
CA LEU A 25 7.10 8.04 9.48
C LEU A 25 7.39 8.95 10.68
N HIS A 26 8.27 9.94 10.51
CA HIS A 26 8.55 10.91 11.58
C HIS A 26 7.32 11.70 12.05
N LYS A 27 6.35 11.97 11.16
CA LYS A 27 5.09 12.64 11.54
C LYS A 27 4.18 11.71 12.35
N ILE A 28 4.16 10.42 12.01
CA ILE A 28 3.42 9.40 12.77
C ILE A 28 4.01 9.26 14.17
N ASP A 29 5.34 9.17 14.29
CA ASP A 29 6.04 9.03 15.58
C ASP A 29 5.83 10.25 16.50
N LYS A 30 5.72 11.46 15.92
CA LYS A 30 5.37 12.69 16.64
C LYS A 30 3.90 12.76 17.06
N GLY A 31 3.06 11.83 16.60
CA GLY A 31 1.62 11.82 16.87
C GLY A 31 0.83 12.86 16.09
N GLU A 32 1.40 13.43 15.02
CA GLU A 32 0.73 14.42 14.17
C GLU A 32 -0.39 13.79 13.30
N LEU A 33 -0.33 12.48 13.09
CA LEU A 33 -1.29 11.70 12.31
C LEU A 33 -1.95 10.64 13.20
N LYS A 34 -3.28 10.67 13.30
CA LYS A 34 -4.05 9.68 14.05
C LYS A 34 -4.59 8.59 13.11
N PRO A 35 -4.41 7.31 13.43
CA PRO A 35 -5.01 6.24 12.66
C PRO A 35 -6.54 6.27 12.79
N LEU A 36 -7.22 5.95 11.71
CA LEU A 36 -8.68 5.86 11.67
C LEU A 36 -9.13 4.46 12.14
N PRO A 37 -10.14 4.35 13.03
CA PRO A 37 -10.66 3.07 13.45
C PRO A 37 -11.44 2.39 12.31
N TYR A 38 -11.38 1.06 12.23
CA TYR A 38 -12.17 0.26 11.30
C TYR A 38 -12.63 -1.04 11.94
N LYS A 39 -13.69 -1.64 11.39
CA LYS A 39 -14.25 -2.89 11.91
C LYS A 39 -13.35 -4.08 11.53
N PRO A 40 -13.03 -5.00 12.45
CA PRO A 40 -12.34 -6.23 12.10
C PRO A 40 -13.08 -6.99 10.99
N GLY A 41 -12.34 -7.49 9.99
CA GLY A 41 -12.91 -8.16 8.82
C GLY A 41 -13.47 -7.21 7.74
N SER A 42 -13.44 -5.88 7.96
CA SER A 42 -13.72 -4.92 6.89
C SER A 42 -12.50 -4.72 5.99
N ARG A 43 -12.68 -4.00 4.87
CA ARG A 43 -11.61 -3.58 3.95
C ARG A 43 -10.76 -2.41 4.48
N GLY A 44 -11.00 -1.96 5.72
CA GLY A 44 -10.40 -0.76 6.29
C GLY A 44 -11.40 0.40 6.44
N PRO A 45 -10.90 1.64 6.65
CA PRO A 45 -11.70 2.85 6.78
C PRO A 45 -12.25 3.33 5.43
N ALA A 46 -13.41 4.00 5.44
CA ALA A 46 -14.06 4.48 4.20
C ALA A 46 -13.21 5.55 3.49
N GLU A 47 -12.42 6.31 4.26
CA GLU A 47 -11.51 7.35 3.79
C GLU A 47 -10.41 6.79 2.87
N ALA A 48 -10.11 5.49 2.95
CA ALA A 48 -9.18 4.84 2.02
C ALA A 48 -9.77 4.76 0.61
N ASP A 49 -11.05 4.42 0.47
CA ASP A 49 -11.74 4.38 -0.82
C ASP A 49 -11.91 5.80 -1.39
N GLU A 50 -12.16 6.81 -0.55
CA GLU A 50 -12.21 8.22 -0.96
C GLU A 50 -10.86 8.73 -1.49
N LEU A 51 -9.75 8.34 -0.84
CA LEU A 51 -8.41 8.70 -1.28
C LEU A 51 -8.11 8.10 -2.66
N LEU A 52 -8.47 6.83 -2.86
CA LEU A 52 -8.33 6.16 -4.15
C LEU A 52 -9.16 6.87 -5.24
N ALA A 53 -10.41 7.22 -4.95
CA ALA A 53 -11.26 7.95 -5.87
C ALA A 53 -10.67 9.32 -6.25
N LYS A 54 -10.13 10.07 -5.27
CA LYS A 54 -9.42 11.34 -5.52
C LYS A 54 -8.16 11.17 -6.36
N ALA A 55 -7.46 10.04 -6.22
CA ALA A 55 -6.29 9.69 -7.03
C ALA A 55 -6.67 9.22 -8.45
N GLY A 56 -7.96 9.19 -8.80
CA GLY A 56 -8.46 8.79 -10.11
C GLY A 56 -8.69 7.29 -10.28
N TYR A 57 -8.56 6.50 -9.20
CA TYR A 57 -8.90 5.08 -9.25
C TYR A 57 -10.42 4.90 -9.27
N MET A 58 -10.92 4.20 -10.29
CA MET A 58 -12.33 3.81 -10.40
C MET A 58 -12.47 2.33 -10.10
N GLN A 59 -13.18 2.00 -9.02
CA GLN A 59 -13.48 0.62 -8.69
C GLN A 59 -14.51 0.05 -9.68
N THR A 60 -14.15 -1.04 -10.36
CA THR A 60 -15.10 -1.80 -11.19
C THR A 60 -16.02 -2.64 -10.30
N HIS A 61 -17.32 -2.41 -10.44
CA HIS A 61 -18.35 -3.18 -9.75
C HIS A 61 -18.94 -4.20 -10.73
N GLY A 62 -19.07 -5.46 -10.31
CA GLY A 62 -19.69 -6.52 -11.13
C GLY A 62 -18.73 -7.43 -11.89
N TYR A 63 -17.42 -7.36 -11.63
CA TYR A 63 -16.51 -8.40 -12.08
C TYR A 63 -16.76 -9.69 -11.31
N ILE A 64 -17.15 -10.75 -12.01
CA ILE A 64 -17.34 -12.09 -11.45
C ILE A 64 -16.24 -12.96 -12.03
N TRP A 65 -15.25 -13.31 -11.20
CA TRP A 65 -14.23 -14.28 -11.58
C TRP A 65 -14.78 -15.69 -11.36
N ILE A 66 -14.88 -16.46 -12.44
CA ILE A 66 -15.24 -17.88 -12.39
C ILE A 66 -13.96 -18.66 -12.70
N PRO A 67 -13.46 -19.52 -11.79
CA PRO A 67 -12.29 -20.33 -12.04
C PRO A 67 -12.56 -21.25 -13.26
N PRO A 68 -11.63 -21.37 -14.21
CA PRO A 68 -11.78 -22.34 -15.29
C PRO A 68 -11.79 -23.75 -14.71
N THR A 69 -12.81 -24.54 -15.03
CA THR A 69 -12.82 -25.98 -14.77
C THR A 69 -11.90 -26.66 -15.78
N LEU A 70 -10.89 -27.39 -15.28
CA LEU A 70 -10.04 -28.29 -16.08
C LEU A 70 -10.85 -29.44 -16.67
#